data_AF-A0A819JIA0-F1
#
_entry.id   AF-A0A819JIA0-F1
#
_cell.length_a   1.000
_cell.length_b   1.000
_cell.length_c   1.000
_cell.angle_alpha   90.00
_cell.angle_beta   90.00
_cell.angle_gamma   90.00
#
_symmetry.space_group_name_H-M   'P 1'
#
loop_
_entity.id
_entity.type
_entity.pdbx_description
1 polymer ?
#
loop_
_entity_poly.entity_id
_entity_poly.type
_entity_poly.pdbx_seq_one_letter_code
_entity_poly.pdbx_strand_id
1 'polypeptide(L)'
;RWHDGAVSEAITKGHWLILENFSEASSAVLERLNPVLEQPAQWVKVENNETEPVRVSPNFRIIATMSPPTGRLQNASIETNHELTPALYNRFLIIYYQGLNLSFID
;
A
#
# COMPACT_ATOMS: atom_id res chain seq x y z
N ARG A 1 2.35 -26.79 2.21
CA ARG A 1 1.15 -26.20 2.85
C ARG A 1 1.13 -24.74 2.47
N TRP A 2 -0.04 -24.19 2.14
CA TRP A 2 -0.17 -22.75 1.92
C TRP A 2 -0.20 -22.04 3.28
N HIS A 3 0.37 -20.83 3.34
CA HIS A 3 0.44 -20.02 4.55
C HIS A 3 -0.05 -18.61 4.24
N ASP A 4 -0.84 -18.04 5.15
CA ASP A 4 -1.28 -16.65 5.03
C ASP A 4 -0.06 -15.73 5.00
N GLY A 5 -0.04 -14.84 4.00
CA GLY A 5 0.92 -13.75 3.95
C GLY A 5 0.58 -12.64 4.95
N ALA A 6 1.55 -11.75 5.19
CA ALA A 6 1.43 -10.67 6.17
C ALA A 6 0.16 -9.81 6.00
N VAL A 7 -0.26 -9.55 4.75
CA VAL A 7 -1.48 -8.78 4.45
C VAL A 7 -2.74 -9.53 4.91
N SER A 8 -2.90 -10.80 4.52
CA SER A 8 -4.05 -11.62 4.92
C SER A 8 -4.13 -11.79 6.44
N GLU A 9 -2.97 -12.01 7.08
CA GLU A 9 -2.89 -12.10 8.53
C GLU A 9 -3.30 -10.79 9.21
N ALA A 10 -2.77 -9.65 8.77
CA ALA A 10 -3.10 -8.36 9.36
C ALA A 10 -4.59 -8.02 9.21
N ILE A 11 -5.17 -8.29 8.04
CA ILE A 11 -6.60 -8.08 7.74
C ILE A 11 -7.48 -8.89 8.67
N THR A 12 -7.18 -10.17 8.85
CA THR A 12 -7.98 -11.09 9.67
C THR A 12 -7.82 -10.83 11.17
N LYS A 13 -6.58 -10.57 11.63
CA LYS A 13 -6.27 -10.33 13.04
C LYS A 13 -6.52 -8.88 13.48
N GLY A 14 -6.75 -7.97 12.55
CA GLY A 14 -6.91 -6.54 12.84
C GLY A 14 -5.61 -5.85 13.23
N HIS A 15 -4.47 -6.35 12.75
CA HIS A 15 -3.19 -5.70 12.95
C HIS A 15 -3.08 -4.47 12.05
N TRP A 16 -2.13 -3.59 12.38
CA TRP A 16 -1.78 -2.49 11.51
C TRP A 16 -0.78 -2.98 10.48
N LEU A 17 -0.97 -2.58 9.23
CA LEU A 17 -0.07 -2.87 8.13
C LEU A 17 0.63 -1.58 7.70
N ILE A 18 1.97 -1.58 7.76
CA ILE A 18 2.80 -0.49 7.25
C ILE A 18 3.37 -0.95 5.90
N LEU A 19 3.07 -0.20 4.84
CA LEU A 19 3.58 -0.40 3.50
C LEU A 19 4.68 0.61 3.24
N GLU A 20 5.92 0.16 3.19
CA GLU A 20 7.06 1.02 2.87
C GLU A 20 7.19 1.23 1.36
N ASN A 21 7.54 2.44 0.94
CA ASN A 21 7.78 2.81 -0.47
C ASN A 21 6.67 2.34 -1.41
N PHE A 22 5.43 2.63 -1.04
CA PHE A 22 4.24 2.08 -1.68
C PHE A 22 4.17 2.34 -3.19
N SER A 23 4.70 3.48 -3.66
CA SER A 23 4.83 3.81 -5.10
C SER A 23 5.71 2.86 -5.92
N GLU A 24 6.62 2.13 -5.27
CA GLU A 24 7.59 1.26 -5.95
C GLU A 24 7.06 -0.17 -6.11
N ALA A 25 5.92 -0.49 -5.49
CA ALA A 25 5.29 -1.78 -5.68
C ALA A 25 4.82 -1.95 -7.14
N SER A 26 4.95 -3.17 -7.67
CA SER A 26 4.48 -3.46 -9.02
C SER A 26 2.97 -3.26 -9.15
N SER A 27 2.49 -2.92 -10.35
CA SER A 27 1.06 -2.71 -10.61
C SER A 27 0.19 -3.88 -10.15
N ALA A 28 0.66 -5.13 -10.32
CA ALA A 28 -0.05 -6.32 -9.86
C ALA A 28 -0.22 -6.37 -8.33
N VAL A 29 0.77 -5.91 -7.57
CA VAL A 29 0.68 -5.82 -6.10
C VAL A 29 -0.30 -4.73 -5.69
N LEU A 30 -0.21 -3.55 -6.32
CA LEU A 30 -1.13 -2.43 -6.08
C LEU A 30 -2.58 -2.82 -6.40
N GLU A 31 -2.81 -3.47 -7.55
CA GLU A 31 -4.11 -4.00 -7.95
C GLU A 31 -4.66 -4.99 -6.95
N ARG A 32 -3.81 -5.87 -6.40
CA ARG A 32 -4.23 -6.83 -5.39
C ARG A 32 -4.62 -6.18 -4.07
N LEU A 33 -4.05 -5.01 -3.75
CA LEU A 33 -4.37 -4.24 -2.55
C LEU A 33 -5.60 -3.32 -2.73
N ASN A 34 -6.01 -3.01 -3.96
CA ASN A 34 -7.15 -2.12 -4.21
C ASN A 34 -8.39 -2.46 -3.36
N PRO A 35 -8.86 -3.72 -3.26
CA PRO A 35 -10.09 -4.02 -2.52
C PRO A 35 -10.04 -3.64 -1.03
N VAL A 36 -8.87 -3.73 -0.39
CA VAL A 36 -8.73 -3.40 1.03
C VAL A 36 -8.54 -1.89 1.27
N LEU A 37 -8.24 -1.14 0.22
CA LEU A 37 -8.12 0.32 0.24
C LEU A 37 -9.45 1.03 -0.07
N GLU A 38 -10.47 0.31 -0.54
CA GLU A 38 -11.80 0.85 -0.79
C GLU A 38 -12.62 0.99 0.50
N GLN A 39 -13.76 1.69 0.39
CA GLN A 39 -14.77 1.77 1.45
C GLN A 39 -16.10 1.22 0.96
N PRO A 40 -16.62 0.12 1.54
CA PRO A 40 -16.03 -0.68 2.63
C PRO A 40 -14.80 -1.48 2.17
N ALA A 41 -13.86 -1.72 3.08
CA ALA A 41 -12.69 -2.55 2.79
C ALA A 41 -13.10 -4.01 2.55
N GLN A 42 -12.56 -4.62 1.50
CA GLN A 42 -12.84 -5.99 1.11
C GLN A 42 -11.54 -6.78 0.97
N TRP A 43 -11.59 -8.07 1.29
CA TRP A 43 -10.50 -8.99 1.03
C TRP A 43 -11.04 -10.34 0.58
N VAL A 44 -10.36 -10.96 -0.36
CA VAL A 44 -10.80 -12.21 -0.95
C VAL A 44 -9.59 -13.11 -1.11
N LYS A 45 -9.69 -14.33 -0.58
CA LYS A 45 -8.68 -15.35 -0.71
C LYS A 45 -9.01 -16.21 -1.93
N VAL A 46 -7.99 -16.51 -2.74
CA VAL A 46 -8.14 -17.34 -3.94
C VAL A 46 -7.22 -18.55 -3.79
N GLU A 47 -7.80 -19.74 -3.69
CA GLU A 47 -7.08 -21.01 -3.56
C GLU A 47 -7.79 -22.08 -4.40
N ASN A 48 -7.05 -22.93 -5.11
CA ASN A 48 -7.61 -24.07 -5.87
C ASN A 48 -8.76 -23.70 -6.83
N ASN A 49 -8.70 -22.52 -7.46
CA ASN A 49 -9.77 -21.94 -8.30
C ASN A 49 -11.07 -21.58 -7.56
N GLU A 50 -11.07 -21.65 -6.23
CA GLU A 50 -12.14 -21.16 -5.37
C GLU A 50 -11.80 -19.77 -4.84
N THR A 51 -12.85 -18.96 -4.67
CA THR A 51 -12.75 -17.57 -4.25
C THR A 51 -13.59 -17.39 -2.99
N GLU A 52 -12.92 -17.14 -1.87
CA GLU A 52 -13.55 -17.04 -0.55
C GLU A 52 -13.43 -15.60 -0.02
N PRO A 53 -14.54 -14.91 0.27
CA PRO A 53 -14.49 -13.61 0.91
C PRO A 53 -14.01 -13.74 2.35
N VAL A 54 -13.08 -12.87 2.75
CA VAL A 54 -12.51 -12.84 4.09
C VAL A 54 -13.05 -11.62 4.83
N ARG A 55 -13.49 -11.83 6.08
CA ARG A 55 -13.92 -10.73 6.95
C ARG A 55 -12.73 -9.82 7.27
N VAL A 56 -12.80 -8.57 6.83
CA VAL A 56 -11.85 -7.53 7.25
C VAL A 56 -12.16 -7.13 8.69
N SER A 57 -11.17 -7.22 9.58
CA SER A 57 -11.32 -6.81 10.97
C SER A 57 -11.57 -5.31 11.08
N PRO A 58 -12.52 -4.84 11.91
CA PRO A 58 -12.78 -3.42 12.11
C PRO A 58 -11.60 -2.67 12.75
N ASN A 59 -10.62 -3.38 13.33
CA ASN A 59 -9.41 -2.81 13.93
C ASN A 59 -8.24 -2.70 12.93
N PHE A 60 -8.36 -3.30 11.75
CA PHE A 60 -7.33 -3.25 10.72
C PHE A 60 -7.11 -1.80 10.26
N ARG A 61 -5.84 -1.41 10.10
CA ARG A 61 -5.43 -0.08 9.60
C ARG A 61 -4.27 -0.25 8.63
N ILE A 62 -4.22 0.58 7.60
CA ILE A 62 -3.10 0.65 6.66
C ILE A 62 -2.44 2.02 6.80
N ILE A 63 -1.12 2.02 6.88
CA ILE A 63 -0.27 3.19 6.73
C ILE A 63 0.67 2.91 5.56
N ALA A 64 0.80 3.85 4.64
CA ALA A 64 1.73 3.74 3.54
C ALA A 64 2.73 4.90 3.60
N THR A 65 4.01 4.61 3.36
CA THR A 65 5.05 5.62 3.18
C THR A 65 5.40 5.71 1.70
N MET A 66 5.81 6.90 1.29
CA MET A 66 6.29 7.16 -0.05
C MET A 66 7.43 8.17 0.03
N SER A 67 8.43 7.99 -0.81
CA SER A 67 9.40 9.04 -1.06
C SER A 67 8.66 10.27 -1.63
N PRO A 68 8.98 11.49 -1.19
CA PRO A 68 8.35 12.69 -1.74
C PRO A 68 8.61 12.74 -3.25
N PRO A 69 7.62 13.12 -4.07
CA PRO A 69 7.84 13.31 -5.50
C PRO A 69 8.94 14.37 -5.68
N THR A 70 10.09 13.95 -6.20
CA THR A 70 11.27 14.80 -6.32
C THR A 70 11.03 15.88 -7.37
N GLY A 71 10.62 17.07 -6.93
CA GLY A 71 10.48 18.23 -7.80
C GLY A 71 11.83 18.85 -8.13
N ARG A 72 12.27 18.72 -9.40
CA ARG A 72 13.30 19.51 -10.12
C ARG A 72 14.75 18.98 -10.07
N LEU A 73 15.05 17.98 -10.90
CA LEU A 73 16.25 18.05 -11.74
C LEU A 73 15.82 18.22 -13.19
N GLN A 74 15.84 19.48 -13.62
CA GLN A 74 15.96 19.84 -15.02
C GLN A 74 17.08 18.96 -15.60
N ASN A 75 16.80 18.24 -16.69
CA ASN A 75 17.76 17.43 -17.48
C ASN A 75 17.90 15.94 -17.14
N ALA A 76 16.99 15.32 -16.37
CA ALA A 76 16.93 13.85 -16.29
C ALA A 76 15.71 13.32 -17.05
N SER A 77 15.87 13.15 -18.36
CA SER A 77 15.07 12.23 -19.15
C SER A 77 15.40 10.78 -18.73
N ILE A 78 15.06 10.39 -17.51
CA ILE A 78 15.12 9.00 -17.03
C ILE A 78 13.89 8.76 -16.16
N GLU A 79 12.82 8.34 -16.83
CA GLU A 79 11.81 7.38 -16.38
C GLU A 79 11.81 7.04 -14.88
N THR A 80 11.05 7.77 -14.07
CA THR A 80 10.55 7.24 -12.79
C THR A 80 9.06 7.54 -12.69
N ASN A 81 8.28 6.85 -13.53
CA ASN A 81 6.82 6.76 -13.45
C ASN A 81 6.40 6.02 -12.16
N HIS A 82 6.63 6.62 -10.99
CA HIS A 82 6.22 6.07 -9.70
C HIS A 82 5.19 6.97 -9.00
N GLU A 83 4.52 7.86 -9.74
CA GLU A 83 3.33 8.54 -9.22
C GLU A 83 2.16 7.55 -9.18
N LEU A 84 1.50 7.45 -8.03
CA LEU A 84 0.26 6.68 -7.93
C LEU A 84 -0.82 7.32 -8.80
N THR A 85 -1.77 6.51 -9.25
CA THR A 85 -2.93 7.05 -9.97
C THR A 85 -3.73 7.97 -9.04
N PRO A 86 -4.39 9.03 -9.57
CA PRO A 86 -5.24 9.91 -8.76
C PRO A 86 -6.31 9.14 -7.97
N ALA A 87 -6.85 8.06 -8.54
CA ALA A 87 -7.82 7.20 -7.88
C ALA A 87 -7.25 6.52 -6.62
N LEU A 88 -5.99 6.08 -6.66
CA LEU A 88 -5.35 5.45 -5.51
C LEU A 88 -5.04 6.49 -4.43
N TYR A 89 -4.59 7.69 -4.81
CA TYR A 89 -4.41 8.79 -3.86
C TYR A 89 -5.71 9.15 -3.12
N ASN A 90 -6.85 9.13 -3.81
CA ASN A 90 -8.15 9.44 -3.20
C ASN A 90 -8.59 8.44 -2.12
N ARG A 91 -7.94 7.27 -2.02
CA ARG A 91 -8.22 6.26 -0.99
C ARG A 91 -7.40 6.46 0.29
N PHE A 92 -6.46 7.40 0.30
CA PHE A 92 -5.62 7.71 1.46
C PHE A 92 -5.89 9.11 2.00
N LEU A 93 -5.72 9.25 3.31
CA LEU A 93 -5.40 10.55 3.89
C LEU A 93 -3.91 10.82 3.68
N ILE A 94 -3.58 11.83 2.90
CA ILE A 94 -2.18 12.17 2.57
C ILE A 94 -1.64 13.18 3.58
N ILE A 95 -0.50 12.86 4.18
CA ILE A 95 0.22 13.74 5.11
C ILE A 95 1.62 13.99 4.54
N TYR A 96 1.94 15.25 4.25
CA TYR A 96 3.30 15.66 3.91
C TYR A 96 4.06 16.07 5.17
N TYR A 97 5.25 15.52 5.36
CA TYR A 97 6.11 15.85 6.49
C TYR A 97 7.49 16.31 5.99
N GLN A 98 7.83 17.56 6.29
CA GLN A 98 9.08 18.20 5.82
C GLN A 98 10.19 18.21 6.88
N GLY A 99 9.98 17.59 8.05
CA GLY A 99 10.90 17.65 9.19
C GLY A 99 11.71 16.38 9.44
N LEU A 100 11.68 15.39 8.54
CA LEU A 100 12.35 14.11 8.76
C LEU A 100 13.82 14.24 8.39
N ASN A 101 14.66 14.54 9.37
CA ASN A 101 16.10 14.44 9.19
C ASN A 101 16.49 12.96 9.29
N LEU A 102 16.72 12.31 8.14
CA LEU A 102 17.12 10.91 8.08
C LEU A 102 18.58 10.67 8.48
N SER A 103 19.39 11.72 8.72
CA SER A 103 20.78 11.57 9.21
C SER A 103 20.91 11.00 10.63
N PHE A 104 19.79 10.66 11.29
CA PHE A 104 19.77 10.01 12.60
C PHE A 104 19.51 8.49 12.54
N ILE A 105 19.33 7.93 11.35
CA ILE A 105 19.18 6.48 11.16
C ILE A 105 20.45 6.01 10.46
N ASP A 106 21.44 5.63 11.28
CA ASP A 106 22.67 4.94 10.89
C ASP A 106 22.40 3.46 10.56
#